data_AF-A0A0S9PV70-F1
#
_entry.id   AF-A0A0S9PV70-F1
#
_cell.length_a   1.000
_cell.length_b   1.000
_cell.length_c   1.000
_cell.angle_alpha   90.00
_cell.angle_beta   90.00
_cell.angle_gamma   90.00
#
_symmetry.space_group_name_H-M   'P 1'
#
loop_
_entity.id
_entity.type
_entity.pdbx_description
1 polymer ?
#
loop_
_entity_poly.entity_id
_entity_poly.type
_entity_poly.pdbx_seq_one_letter_code
_entity_poly.pdbx_strand_id
1 'polypeptide(L)' 'MPRLARSGCRLPLPVRSPELNPVENLWQFMCDNWLGNRAFTYYTDILDHCCHAWNTLIN' A
#
# COMPACT_ATOMS: atom_id res chain seq x y z
N MET A 1 32.60 -13.68 -1.28
CA MET A 1 31.43 -13.03 -1.92
C MET A 1 30.79 -12.10 -0.90
N PRO A 2 31.06 -10.78 -0.94
CA PRO A 2 30.48 -9.88 0.06
C PRO A 2 29.00 -9.69 -0.27
N ARG A 3 28.17 -10.00 0.71
CA ARG A 3 26.71 -9.82 0.69
C ARG A 3 26.45 -8.31 0.58
N LEU A 4 25.89 -7.87 -0.55
CA LEU A 4 25.45 -6.49 -0.75
C LEU A 4 24.52 -6.13 0.41
N ALA A 5 24.98 -5.27 1.31
CA ALA A 5 24.12 -4.59 2.26
C ALA A 5 23.09 -3.84 1.41
N ARG A 6 21.84 -4.29 1.45
CA ARG A 6 20.70 -3.53 0.95
C ARG A 6 20.59 -2.29 1.83
N SER A 7 21.36 -1.25 1.50
CA SER A 7 21.32 0.04 2.17
C SER A 7 20.02 0.77 1.84
N GLY A 8 18.92 0.30 2.40
CA GLY A 8 17.75 1.13 2.61
C GLY A 8 17.92 1.79 3.97
N CYS A 9 18.27 3.08 4.00
CA CYS A 9 18.14 3.87 5.22
C CYS A 9 16.66 3.87 5.61
N ARG A 10 16.27 2.95 6.51
CA ARG A 10 14.95 2.95 7.12
C ARG A 10 14.96 4.08 8.13
N LEU A 11 14.50 5.25 7.71
CA LEU A 11 14.24 6.35 8.62
C LEU A 11 13.21 5.84 9.65
N PRO A 12 13.54 5.82 10.96
CA PRO A 12 12.58 5.44 11.97
C PRO A 12 11.46 6.47 11.97
N LEU A 13 10.24 6.03 11.66
CA LEU A 13 9.07 6.88 11.75
C LEU A 13 8.72 7.11 13.23
N PRO A 14 8.32 8.34 13.60
CA PRO A 14 7.72 8.59 14.90
C PRO A 14 6.56 7.63 15.17
N VAL A 15 6.40 7.22 16.43
CA VAL A 15 5.32 6.32 16.84
C VAL A 15 3.97 7.00 16.59
N ARG A 16 3.04 6.29 15.95
CA ARG A 16 1.68 6.76 15.63
C ARG A 16 1.63 7.97 14.66
N SER A 17 2.59 8.06 13.75
CA SER A 17 2.58 9.01 12.63
C SER A 17 2.28 8.33 11.28
N PRO A 18 1.04 7.84 11.04
CA PRO A 18 0.66 7.24 9.76
C PRO A 18 0.81 8.21 8.58
N GLU A 19 0.63 9.51 8.80
CA GLU A 19 0.78 10.58 7.82
C GLU A 19 2.21 10.70 7.27
N LEU A 20 3.21 10.23 8.03
CA LEU A 20 4.61 10.21 7.61
C LEU A 20 4.98 8.90 6.91
N ASN A 21 4.10 7.90 6.92
CA ASN A 21 4.32 6.64 6.23
C ASN A 21 3.74 6.72 4.81
N PRO A 22 4.58 6.79 3.75
CA PRO A 22 4.08 6.88 2.39
C PRO A 22 3.22 5.67 1.98
N VAL A 23 3.47 4.49 2.57
CA VAL A 23 2.66 3.29 2.31
C VAL A 23 1.25 3.44 2.86
N GLU A 24 1.12 4.00 4.07
CA GLU A 24 -0.20 4.22 4.68
C GLU A 24 -0.97 5.30 3.92
N ASN A 25 -0.31 6.41 3.56
CA ASN A 25 -0.94 7.45 2.73
C ASN A 25 -1.46 6.91 1.40
N LEU A 26 -0.68 6.04 0.74
CA LEU A 26 -1.08 5.43 -0.51
C LEU A 26 -2.26 4.47 -0.33
N TRP A 27 -2.23 3.69 0.74
CA TRP A 27 -3.31 2.78 1.09
C TRP A 27 -4.62 3.53 1.37
N GLN A 28 -4.58 4.61 2.15
CA GLN A 28 -5.74 5.48 2.41
C GLN A 28 -6.29 6.06 1.12
N PHE A 29 -5.44 6.59 0.24
CA PHE A 29 -5.86 7.10 -1.07
C PHE A 29 -6.56 6.03 -1.92
N MET A 30 -6.02 4.81 -1.99
CA MET A 30 -6.65 3.73 -2.73
C MET A 30 -8.01 3.31 -2.12
N CYS A 31 -8.12 3.34 -0.79
CA CYS A 31 -9.38 3.08 -0.09
C CYS A 31 -10.42 4.15 -0.39
N ASP A 32 -10.07 5.43 -0.29
CA ASP A 32 -11.03 6.53 -0.51
C ASP A 32 -11.55 6.58 -1.95
N ASN A 33 -10.74 6.16 -2.94
CA ASN A 33 -11.09 6.28 -4.35
C ASN A 33 -11.68 5.00 -4.96
N TRP A 34 -11.17 3.82 -4.59
CA TRP A 34 -11.52 2.58 -5.29
C TRP A 34 -11.97 1.46 -4.38
N LEU A 35 -11.34 1.24 -3.23
CA LEU A 35 -11.54 0.02 -2.43
C LEU A 35 -12.56 0.19 -1.29
N GLY A 36 -12.85 1.43 -0.87
CA GLY A 36 -13.75 1.74 0.23
C GLY A 36 -15.21 1.41 -0.07
N ASN A 37 -15.97 1.10 0.99
CA ASN A 37 -17.42 0.81 0.93
C ASN A 37 -17.81 -0.33 -0.03
N ARG A 38 -16.94 -1.32 -0.23
CA ARG A 38 -17.22 -2.54 -1.01
C ARG A 38 -17.37 -3.76 -0.11
N ALA A 39 -18.29 -4.65 -0.48
CA ALA A 39 -18.39 -5.99 0.09
C ALA A 39 -17.77 -6.98 -0.90
N PHE A 40 -16.90 -7.87 -0.38
CA PHE A 40 -16.24 -8.89 -1.17
C PHE A 40 -16.83 -10.26 -0.82
N THR A 41 -17.10 -11.09 -1.83
CA THR A 41 -17.70 -12.42 -1.61
C THR A 41 -16.62 -13.47 -1.40
N TYR A 42 -15.54 -13.38 -2.17
CA TYR A 42 -14.40 -14.28 -2.12
C TYR A 42 -13.09 -13.51 -1.95
N TYR A 43 -12.07 -14.22 -1.47
CA TYR A 43 -10.73 -13.66 -1.34
C TYR A 43 -10.14 -13.19 -2.68
N THR A 44 -10.44 -13.91 -3.76
CA THR A 44 -10.03 -13.55 -5.12
C THR A 44 -10.57 -12.19 -5.53
N ASP A 45 -11.81 -11.86 -5.13
CA ASP A 45 -12.43 -10.57 -5.44
C ASP A 45 -11.64 -9.43 -4.80
N ILE A 46 -11.11 -9.62 -3.60
CA ILE A 46 -10.27 -8.63 -2.91
C ILE A 46 -8.99 -8.40 -3.71
N LEU A 47 -8.31 -9.49 -4.10
CA LEU A 47 -7.06 -9.40 -4.86
C LEU A 47 -7.25 -8.70 -6.20
N ASP A 48 -8.29 -9.06 -6.94
CA ASP A 48 -8.56 -8.50 -8.26
C ASP A 48 -8.82 -6.99 -8.17
N HIS A 49 -9.62 -6.57 -7.19
CA HIS A 49 -9.88 -5.15 -6.96
C HIS A 49 -8.65 -4.37 -6.51
N CYS A 50 -7.83 -4.93 -5.62
CA CYS A 50 -6.57 -4.32 -5.20
C CYS A 50 -5.59 -4.19 -6.38
N CYS A 51 -5.46 -5.23 -7.21
CA CYS A 51 -4.62 -5.18 -8.41
C CYS A 51 -5.12 -4.12 -9.39
N HIS A 52 -6.43 -4.04 -9.61
CA HIS A 52 -7.03 -3.03 -10.47
C HIS A 52 -6.74 -1.61 -9.95
N ALA A 53 -7.01 -1.33 -8.67
CA ALA A 53 -6.76 -0.03 -8.07
C ALA A 53 -5.28 0.37 -8.16
N TRP A 54 -4.36 -0.58 -7.93
CA TRP A 54 -2.93 -0.36 -8.04
C TRP A 54 -2.50 -0.03 -9.48
N ASN A 55 -3.01 -0.78 -10.47
CA ASN A 55 -2.70 -0.53 -11.87
C ASN A 55 -3.28 0.81 -12.35
N THR A 56 -4.46 1.21 -11.88
CA THR A 56 -5.06 2.51 -12.18
C THR A 56 -4.28 3.68 -11.57
N LEU A 57 -3.61 3.47 -10.43
CA LEU A 57 -2.77 4.48 -9.80
C LEU A 57 -1.46 4.73 -10.56
N ILE A 58 -0.88 3.69 -11.16
CA ILE A 58 0.44 3.75 -11.81
C ILE A 58 0.38 4.19 -13.28
N ASN A 59 -0.73 3.89 -13.98
CA ASN A 59 -0.93 4.22 -15.39
C ASN A 59 -1.59 5.60 -15.57
#